data_AF-A0A9D6JH92-F1
#
_entry.id   AF-A0A9D6JH92-F1
#
_cell.length_a   1.000
_cell.length_b   1.000
_cell.length_c   1.000
_cell.angle_alpha   90.00
_cell.angle_beta   90.00
_cell.angle_gamma   90.00
#
_symmetry.space_group_name_H-M   'P 1'
#
loop_
_entity.id
_entity.type
_entity.pdbx_description
1 polymer ?
#
loop_
_entity_poly.entity_id
_entity_poly.type
_entity_poly.pdbx_seq_one_letter_code
_entity_poly.pdbx_strand_id
1 'polypeptide(L)'
;DRSIATQGYAIQGQKPVDLSRIDFKALRRRFEEGRRRTEIEKLRGSIAVKLQEMVRLNRTRMDYLEKFQQMIDEYNAGSVNADEFFRQLVEFAQTLNVEERRGIAEGLSEEELAVYDLLTKAEVKLTAKEEQQVKKVAKDILERLKDERLVLDWRKKQQARAAVRQCIEQMLDRLPPAYTPAVYEQACERAYLHVYDSYFGEGKSVYSIPTPRPSYVT
;
A
#
# COMPACT_ATOMS: atom_id res chain seq x y z
N ASP A 1 8.09 20.52 -31.94
CA ASP A 1 8.13 19.62 -30.77
C ASP A 1 8.64 20.32 -29.54
N ARG A 2 7.74 20.64 -28.61
CA ARG A 2 8.10 21.08 -27.26
C ARG A 2 7.68 19.98 -26.29
N SER A 3 8.63 19.09 -25.99
CA SER A 3 8.49 18.11 -24.94
C SER A 3 8.40 18.83 -23.59
N ILE A 4 7.21 18.83 -22.99
CA ILE A 4 7.05 19.28 -21.61
C ILE A 4 7.46 18.10 -20.73
N ALA A 5 8.64 18.22 -20.14
CA ALA A 5 9.11 17.34 -19.10
C ALA A 5 8.12 17.35 -17.92
N THR A 6 7.66 16.18 -17.52
CA THR A 6 6.97 15.96 -16.25
C THR A 6 7.93 16.34 -15.12
N GLN A 7 7.76 17.53 -14.55
CA GLN A 7 8.46 17.90 -13.32
C GLN A 7 7.97 16.96 -12.21
N GLY A 8 8.81 15.98 -11.87
CA GLY A 8 8.61 15.13 -10.71
C GLY A 8 8.52 16.02 -9.47
N TYR A 9 7.37 16.02 -8.81
CA TYR A 9 7.18 16.69 -7.54
C TYR A 9 8.04 15.96 -6.48
N ALA A 10 9.21 16.52 -6.18
CA ALA A 10 9.99 16.15 -5.02
C ALA A 10 9.33 16.75 -3.76
N ILE A 11 8.47 15.98 -3.08
CA ILE A 11 7.94 16.36 -1.77
C ILE A 11 9.01 16.03 -0.72
N GLN A 12 9.82 17.02 -0.33
CA GLN A 12 10.72 16.91 0.81
C GLN A 12 9.93 16.78 2.13
N GLY A 13 10.19 15.71 2.88
CA GLY A 13 10.10 15.69 4.34
C GLY A 13 8.75 15.99 5.00
N GLN A 14 7.62 15.59 4.40
CA GLN A 14 6.33 15.73 5.10
C GLN A 14 6.16 14.67 6.19
N LYS A 15 5.72 15.12 7.37
CA LYS A 15 5.22 14.26 8.45
C LYS A 15 4.11 13.34 7.90
N PRO A 16 3.92 12.12 8.42
CA PRO A 16 2.83 11.25 8.01
C PRO A 16 1.52 12.01 8.09
N VAL A 17 0.85 12.13 6.94
CA VAL A 17 -0.42 12.84 6.87
C VAL A 17 -1.51 11.86 7.27
N ASP A 18 -2.10 12.10 8.44
CA ASP A 18 -3.24 11.33 8.92
C ASP A 18 -4.53 11.91 8.31
N LEU A 19 -4.99 11.29 7.21
CA LEU A 19 -6.23 11.67 6.53
C LEU A 19 -7.48 11.49 7.43
N SER A 20 -7.41 10.64 8.45
CA SER A 20 -8.54 10.40 9.36
C SER A 20 -8.76 11.56 10.34
N ARG A 21 -7.79 12.47 10.49
CA ARG A 21 -7.90 13.69 11.30
C ARG A 21 -8.43 14.90 10.53
N ILE A 22 -8.69 14.76 9.22
CA ILE A 22 -9.24 15.84 8.43
C ILE A 22 -10.69 16.07 8.85
N ASP A 23 -10.97 17.25 9.41
CA ASP A 23 -12.34 17.73 9.58
C ASP A 23 -12.90 18.14 8.22
N PHE A 24 -13.52 17.19 7.53
CA PHE A 24 -14.13 17.40 6.22
C PHE A 24 -15.23 18.46 6.22
N LYS A 25 -15.91 18.67 7.37
CA LYS A 25 -16.94 19.71 7.50
C LYS A 25 -16.30 21.09 7.55
N ALA A 26 -15.26 21.27 8.36
CA ALA A 26 -14.51 22.52 8.39
C ALA A 26 -13.78 22.79 7.07
N LEU A 27 -13.26 21.74 6.42
CA LEU A 27 -12.64 21.82 5.10
C LEU A 27 -13.63 22.32 4.04
N ARG A 28 -14.84 21.73 4.00
CA ARG A 28 -15.92 22.15 3.09
C ARG A 28 -16.34 23.60 3.35
N ARG A 29 -16.50 24.00 4.62
CA ARG A 29 -16.82 25.39 4.96
C ARG A 29 -15.78 26.38 4.43
N ARG A 30 -14.48 26.11 4.63
CA ARG A 30 -13.41 26.99 4.11
C ARG A 30 -13.36 27.02 2.58
N PHE A 31 -13.72 25.92 1.94
CA PHE A 31 -13.85 25.84 0.48
C PHE A 31 -14.98 26.77 -0.02
N GLU A 32 -16.14 26.74 0.65
CA GLU A 32 -17.30 27.59 0.35
C GLU A 32 -17.03 29.08 0.66
N GLU A 33 -16.24 29.40 1.68
CA GLU A 33 -15.81 30.75 2.07
C GLU A 33 -14.77 31.40 1.11
N GLY A 34 -14.53 30.81 -0.07
CA GLY A 34 -13.73 31.40 -1.15
C GLY A 34 -12.27 30.95 -1.23
N ARG A 35 -11.81 30.04 -0.35
CA ARG A 35 -10.43 29.48 -0.39
C ARG A 35 -10.30 28.24 -1.29
N ARG A 36 -11.13 28.14 -2.34
CA ARG A 36 -11.34 26.93 -3.16
C ARG A 36 -10.04 26.28 -3.64
N ARG A 37 -9.21 27.05 -4.37
CA ARG A 37 -7.93 26.55 -4.92
C ARG A 37 -6.99 26.07 -3.82
N THR A 38 -6.87 26.83 -2.74
CA THR A 38 -5.97 26.49 -1.62
C THR A 38 -6.39 25.19 -0.93
N GLU A 39 -7.68 24.99 -0.68
CA GLU A 39 -8.15 23.78 0.01
C GLU A 39 -8.08 22.54 -0.90
N ILE A 40 -8.32 22.67 -2.22
CA ILE A 40 -8.06 21.60 -3.19
C ILE A 40 -6.59 21.19 -3.16
N GLU A 41 -5.65 22.14 -3.28
CA GLU A 41 -4.22 21.84 -3.32
C GLU A 41 -3.72 21.17 -2.04
N LYS A 42 -4.20 21.63 -0.88
CA LYS A 42 -3.88 21.00 0.42
C LYS A 42 -4.39 19.57 0.50
N LEU A 43 -5.65 19.33 0.11
CA LEU A 43 -6.25 18.00 0.16
C LEU A 43 -5.54 17.06 -0.83
N ARG A 44 -5.27 17.54 -2.05
CA ARG A 44 -4.51 16.82 -3.08
C ARG A 44 -3.12 16.42 -2.56
N GLY A 45 -2.38 17.36 -1.98
CA GLY A 45 -1.06 17.08 -1.40
C GLY A 45 -1.10 16.07 -0.26
N SER A 46 -2.11 16.18 0.61
CA SER A 46 -2.34 15.26 1.73
C SER A 46 -2.60 13.83 1.26
N ILE A 47 -3.49 13.68 0.26
CA ILE A 47 -3.80 12.38 -0.37
C ILE A 47 -2.56 11.82 -1.05
N ALA A 48 -1.83 12.62 -1.81
CA ALA A 48 -0.64 12.18 -2.54
C ALA A 48 0.41 11.57 -1.60
N VAL A 49 0.74 12.24 -0.49
CA VAL A 49 1.71 11.73 0.49
C VAL A 49 1.21 10.45 1.15
N LYS A 50 -0.06 10.43 1.59
CA LYS A 50 -0.64 9.24 2.21
C LYS A 50 -0.63 8.04 1.28
N LEU A 51 -1.03 8.25 0.03
CA LEU A 51 -1.14 7.21 -0.97
C LEU A 51 0.23 6.66 -1.39
N GLN A 52 1.23 7.52 -1.52
CA GLN A 52 2.62 7.09 -1.73
C GLN A 52 3.10 6.16 -0.61
N GLU A 53 2.79 6.48 0.65
CA GLU A 53 3.13 5.62 1.78
C GLU A 53 2.35 4.29 1.73
N MET A 54 1.05 4.31 1.44
CA MET A 54 0.23 3.10 1.32
C MET A 54 0.72 2.16 0.21
N VAL A 55 1.13 2.71 -0.95
CA VAL A 55 1.68 1.93 -2.08
C VAL A 55 3.09 1.42 -1.78
N ARG A 56 3.90 2.22 -1.08
CA ARG A 56 5.25 1.82 -0.64
C ARG A 56 5.20 0.59 0.27
N LEU A 57 4.23 0.56 1.19
CA LEU A 57 4.03 -0.57 2.11
C LEU A 57 3.33 -1.73 1.41
N ASN A 58 2.35 -1.47 0.57
CA ASN A 58 1.60 -2.50 -0.13
C ASN A 58 1.36 -2.13 -1.61
N ARG A 59 2.17 -2.73 -2.50
CA ARG A 59 2.12 -2.49 -3.94
C ARG A 59 0.81 -2.89 -4.61
N THR A 60 -0.05 -3.68 -3.95
CA THR A 60 -1.36 -4.02 -4.52
C THR A 60 -2.27 -2.80 -4.64
N ARG A 61 -2.01 -1.74 -3.86
CA ARG A 61 -2.76 -0.47 -3.83
C ARG A 61 -2.43 0.49 -4.99
N MET A 62 -1.77 0.02 -6.05
CA MET A 62 -1.41 0.84 -7.22
C MET A 62 -2.65 1.36 -7.97
N ASP A 63 -3.73 0.59 -7.94
CA ASP A 63 -5.04 0.96 -8.49
C ASP A 63 -5.59 2.27 -7.89
N TYR A 64 -5.40 2.48 -6.57
CA TYR A 64 -5.73 3.76 -5.94
C TYR A 64 -4.89 4.90 -6.50
N LEU A 65 -3.59 4.67 -6.76
CA LEU A 65 -2.71 5.68 -7.35
C LEU A 65 -3.14 6.05 -8.77
N GLU A 66 -3.47 5.04 -9.58
CA GLU A 66 -3.99 5.24 -10.95
C GLU A 66 -5.30 6.03 -10.94
N LYS A 67 -6.25 5.65 -10.07
CA LYS A 67 -7.51 6.38 -9.89
C LYS A 67 -7.30 7.82 -9.43
N PHE A 68 -6.35 8.05 -8.52
CA PHE A 68 -6.01 9.39 -8.07
C PHE A 68 -5.45 10.26 -9.20
N GLN A 69 -4.56 9.70 -10.02
CA GLN A 69 -4.00 10.39 -11.18
C GLN A 69 -5.09 10.72 -12.20
N GLN A 70 -5.99 9.78 -12.47
CA GLN A 70 -7.12 10.01 -13.38
C GLN A 70 -7.98 11.19 -12.95
N MET A 71 -8.36 11.29 -11.66
CA MET A 71 -9.14 12.44 -11.16
C MET A 71 -8.40 13.78 -11.36
N ILE A 72 -7.09 13.79 -11.17
CA ILE A 72 -6.25 14.98 -11.41
C ILE A 72 -6.26 15.36 -12.89
N ASP A 73 -6.12 14.38 -13.77
CA ASP A 73 -6.06 14.59 -15.22
C ASP A 73 -7.41 15.11 -15.75
N GLU A 74 -8.53 14.56 -15.28
CA GLU A 74 -9.88 15.01 -15.61
C GLU A 74 -10.13 16.47 -15.18
N TYR A 75 -9.65 16.86 -13.99
CA TYR A 75 -9.72 18.24 -13.52
C TYR A 75 -8.84 19.19 -14.35
N ASN A 76 -7.59 18.78 -14.64
CA ASN A 76 -6.65 19.58 -15.43
C ASN A 76 -7.12 19.77 -16.88
N ALA A 77 -7.82 18.77 -17.45
CA ALA A 77 -8.43 18.84 -18.77
C ALA A 77 -9.69 19.74 -18.82
N GLY A 78 -10.19 20.19 -17.67
CA GLY A 78 -11.42 20.97 -17.56
C GLY A 78 -12.70 20.15 -17.69
N SER A 79 -12.61 18.82 -17.74
CA SER A 79 -13.76 17.91 -17.80
C SER A 79 -14.56 17.90 -16.50
N VAL A 80 -13.91 18.24 -15.38
CA VAL A 80 -14.50 18.32 -14.04
C VAL A 80 -14.27 19.72 -13.47
N ASN A 81 -15.32 20.32 -12.89
CA ASN A 81 -15.21 21.62 -12.24
C ASN A 81 -14.64 21.53 -10.81
N ALA A 82 -14.29 22.67 -10.22
CA ALA A 82 -13.64 22.71 -8.90
C ALA A 82 -14.50 22.12 -7.76
N ASP A 83 -15.82 22.34 -7.77
CA ASP A 83 -16.72 21.84 -6.74
C ASP A 83 -16.83 20.30 -6.80
N GLU A 84 -16.95 19.75 -8.01
CA GLU A 84 -17.00 18.31 -8.25
C GLU A 84 -15.66 17.64 -7.96
N PHE A 85 -14.54 18.22 -8.41
CA PHE A 85 -13.21 17.68 -8.10
C PHE A 85 -12.95 17.65 -6.59
N PHE A 86 -13.33 18.71 -5.88
CA PHE A 86 -13.21 18.74 -4.42
C PHE A 86 -14.07 17.64 -3.76
N ARG A 87 -15.30 17.41 -4.24
CA ARG A 87 -16.16 16.31 -3.77
C ARG A 87 -15.48 14.95 -3.97
N GLN A 88 -14.96 14.69 -5.17
CA GLN A 88 -14.26 13.44 -5.50
C GLN A 88 -13.02 13.22 -4.62
N LEU A 89 -12.21 14.27 -4.37
CA LEU A 89 -11.07 14.18 -3.47
C LEU A 89 -11.47 13.82 -2.03
N VAL A 90 -12.59 14.38 -1.53
CA VAL A 90 -13.10 14.05 -0.19
C VAL A 90 -13.54 12.59 -0.11
N GLU A 91 -14.32 12.11 -1.08
CA GLU A 91 -14.79 10.72 -1.14
C GLU A 91 -13.63 9.73 -1.30
N PHE A 92 -12.64 10.09 -2.10
CA PHE A 92 -11.44 9.28 -2.28
C PHE A 92 -10.62 9.22 -0.99
N ALA A 93 -10.43 10.34 -0.29
CA ALA A 93 -9.77 10.35 1.02
C ALA A 93 -10.50 9.47 2.05
N GLN A 94 -11.83 9.45 2.03
CA GLN A 94 -12.62 8.56 2.89
C GLN A 94 -12.41 7.09 2.54
N THR A 95 -12.31 6.76 1.25
CA THR A 95 -12.01 5.41 0.79
C THR A 95 -10.61 4.96 1.26
N LEU A 96 -9.61 5.83 1.16
CA LEU A 96 -8.26 5.55 1.68
C LEU A 96 -8.25 5.33 3.20
N ASN A 97 -9.07 6.07 3.96
CA ASN A 97 -9.21 5.86 5.41
C ASN A 97 -9.77 4.47 5.77
N VAL A 98 -10.67 3.94 4.94
CA VAL A 98 -11.20 2.57 5.13
C VAL A 98 -10.12 1.55 4.81
N GLU A 99 -9.45 1.70 3.67
CA GLU A 99 -8.38 0.81 3.21
C GLU A 99 -7.19 0.77 4.20
N GLU A 100 -6.80 1.91 4.77
CA GLU A 100 -5.76 1.97 5.80
C GLU A 100 -6.09 1.11 7.04
N ARG A 101 -7.37 1.01 7.39
CA ARG A 101 -7.82 0.24 8.57
C ARG A 101 -8.08 -1.23 8.25
N ARG A 102 -7.94 -1.65 6.99
CA ARG A 102 -8.25 -3.01 6.56
C ARG A 102 -7.39 -4.04 7.29
N GLY A 103 -6.11 -3.76 7.55
CA GLY A 103 -5.26 -4.66 8.34
C GLY A 103 -5.88 -5.01 9.70
N ILE A 104 -6.42 -4.01 10.41
CA ILE A 104 -7.09 -4.22 11.70
C ILE A 104 -8.34 -5.08 11.53
N ALA A 105 -9.17 -4.79 10.52
CA ALA A 105 -10.38 -5.55 10.24
C ALA A 105 -10.08 -7.02 9.87
N GLU A 106 -8.96 -7.25 9.16
CA GLU A 106 -8.51 -8.58 8.76
C GLU A 106 -7.70 -9.31 9.84
N GLY A 107 -7.37 -8.65 10.95
CA GLY A 107 -6.51 -9.18 12.00
C GLY A 107 -5.06 -9.40 11.55
N LEU A 108 -4.58 -8.54 10.64
CA LEU A 108 -3.26 -8.58 10.02
C LEU A 108 -2.50 -7.27 10.29
N SER A 109 -1.19 -7.38 10.52
CA SER A 109 -0.32 -6.22 10.39
C SER A 109 -0.25 -5.74 8.94
N GLU A 110 0.21 -4.51 8.70
CA GLU A 110 0.36 -3.97 7.35
C GLU A 110 1.29 -4.84 6.46
N GLU A 111 2.30 -5.45 7.08
CA GLU A 111 3.21 -6.37 6.43
C GLU A 111 2.54 -7.68 5.98
N GLU A 112 1.77 -8.28 6.90
CA GLU A 112 1.02 -9.50 6.65
C GLU A 112 -0.09 -9.27 5.62
N LEU A 113 -0.72 -8.09 5.65
CA LEU A 113 -1.74 -7.68 4.70
C LEU A 113 -1.17 -7.57 3.28
N ALA A 114 0.03 -7.00 3.12
CA ALA A 114 0.67 -6.92 1.81
C ALA A 114 0.93 -8.32 1.22
N VAL A 115 1.40 -9.27 2.03
CA VAL A 115 1.57 -10.66 1.57
C VAL A 115 0.22 -11.29 1.25
N TYR A 116 -0.78 -11.15 2.12
CA TYR A 116 -2.13 -11.67 1.91
C TYR A 116 -2.74 -11.19 0.58
N ASP A 117 -2.67 -9.89 0.30
CA ASP A 117 -3.19 -9.32 -0.94
C ASP A 117 -2.47 -9.87 -2.18
N LEU A 118 -1.15 -10.04 -2.12
CA LEU A 118 -0.38 -10.60 -3.23
C LEU A 118 -0.82 -12.03 -3.53
N LEU A 119 -1.15 -12.81 -2.50
CA LEU A 119 -1.66 -14.17 -2.62
C LEU A 119 -3.11 -14.20 -3.12
N THR A 120 -3.92 -13.20 -2.85
CA THR A 120 -5.34 -13.18 -3.26
C THR A 120 -5.60 -12.42 -4.56
N LYS A 121 -4.62 -11.66 -5.08
CA LYS A 121 -4.74 -10.82 -6.29
C LYS A 121 -5.14 -11.56 -7.58
N ALA A 122 -5.02 -12.89 -7.66
CA ALA A 122 -5.43 -13.66 -8.84
C ALA A 122 -6.95 -13.93 -8.91
N GLU A 123 -7.77 -13.21 -8.13
CA GLU A 123 -9.23 -13.41 -8.01
C GLU A 123 -9.61 -14.86 -7.75
N VAL A 124 -8.78 -15.56 -6.98
CA VAL A 124 -9.06 -16.92 -6.54
C VAL A 124 -10.32 -16.85 -5.69
N LYS A 125 -11.36 -17.57 -6.09
CA LYS A 125 -12.59 -17.67 -5.29
C LYS A 125 -12.28 -18.53 -4.07
N LEU A 126 -12.18 -17.89 -2.91
CA LEU A 126 -11.91 -18.54 -1.63
C LEU A 126 -13.20 -18.59 -0.80
N THR A 127 -13.40 -19.69 -0.10
CA THR A 127 -14.35 -19.76 1.00
C THR A 127 -13.77 -19.05 2.24
N ALA A 128 -14.62 -18.66 3.19
CA ALA A 128 -14.16 -18.04 4.44
C ALA A 128 -13.10 -18.88 5.19
N LYS A 129 -13.18 -20.22 5.13
CA LYS A 129 -12.18 -21.10 5.72
C LYS A 129 -10.84 -21.01 4.99
N GLU A 130 -10.87 -20.96 3.67
CA GLU A 130 -9.68 -20.84 2.84
C GLU A 130 -9.04 -19.46 2.97
N GLU A 131 -9.81 -18.39 3.08
CA GLU A 131 -9.29 -17.06 3.39
C GLU A 131 -8.50 -17.06 4.71
N GLN A 132 -9.04 -17.67 5.77
CA GLN A 132 -8.33 -17.80 7.05
C GLN A 132 -7.05 -18.62 6.92
N GLN A 133 -7.05 -19.65 6.07
CA GLN A 133 -5.85 -20.43 5.76
C GLN A 133 -4.80 -19.57 5.05
N VAL A 134 -5.18 -18.78 4.04
CA VAL A 134 -4.26 -17.89 3.32
C VAL A 134 -3.69 -16.82 4.26
N LYS A 135 -4.51 -16.24 5.14
CA LYS A 135 -4.04 -15.30 6.18
C LYS A 135 -3.01 -15.93 7.09
N LYS A 136 -3.26 -17.15 7.58
CA LYS A 136 -2.30 -17.89 8.40
C LYS A 136 -1.00 -18.13 7.65
N VAL A 137 -1.06 -18.58 6.40
CA VAL A 137 0.12 -18.79 5.56
C VAL A 137 0.92 -17.49 5.40
N ALA A 138 0.25 -16.35 5.18
CA ALA A 138 0.90 -15.04 5.08
C ALA A 138 1.67 -14.67 6.36
N LYS A 139 1.09 -14.91 7.53
CA LYS A 139 1.76 -14.69 8.83
C LYS A 139 2.99 -15.59 9.00
N ASP A 140 2.77 -16.90 8.83
CA ASP A 140 3.81 -17.90 9.06
C ASP A 140 5.01 -17.71 8.13
N ILE A 141 4.79 -17.28 6.88
CA ILE A 141 5.87 -16.97 5.92
C ILE A 141 6.78 -15.88 6.48
N LEU A 142 6.20 -14.79 6.96
CA LEU A 142 6.95 -13.63 7.42
C LEU A 142 7.73 -13.94 8.70
N GLU A 143 7.10 -14.61 9.66
CA GLU A 143 7.75 -15.10 10.88
C GLU A 143 8.96 -15.97 10.53
N ARG A 144 8.75 -16.99 9.70
CA ARG A 144 9.81 -17.93 9.31
C ARG A 144 10.94 -17.25 8.54
N LEU A 145 10.64 -16.32 7.64
CA LEU A 145 11.65 -15.61 6.88
C LEU A 145 12.49 -14.70 7.76
N LYS A 146 11.86 -13.95 8.68
CA LYS A 146 12.54 -13.02 9.59
C LYS A 146 13.48 -13.74 10.55
N ASP A 147 13.03 -14.86 11.13
CA ASP A 147 13.84 -15.65 12.05
C ASP A 147 14.96 -16.39 11.29
N GLU A 148 14.59 -16.95 10.14
CA GLU A 148 15.30 -17.96 9.35
C GLU A 148 16.36 -17.50 8.35
N ARG A 149 15.96 -16.50 7.56
CA ARG A 149 16.39 -16.38 6.17
C ARG A 149 16.81 -14.97 5.79
N LEU A 150 16.21 -13.95 6.40
CA LEU A 150 16.48 -12.54 6.16
C LEU A 150 17.68 -12.03 6.97
N VAL A 151 18.78 -12.80 6.95
CA VAL A 151 20.06 -12.46 7.57
C VAL A 151 20.79 -11.35 6.82
N LEU A 152 21.89 -10.84 7.39
CA LEU A 152 22.72 -9.82 6.74
C LEU A 152 23.14 -10.24 5.32
N ASP A 153 22.97 -9.31 4.36
CA ASP A 153 23.36 -9.47 2.97
C ASP A 153 22.74 -10.67 2.24
N TRP A 154 21.60 -11.19 2.71
CA TRP A 154 20.92 -12.32 2.07
C TRP A 154 20.64 -12.07 0.57
N ARG A 155 20.36 -10.82 0.18
CA ARG A 155 20.12 -10.43 -1.23
C ARG A 155 21.37 -10.52 -2.12
N LYS A 156 22.57 -10.41 -1.56
CA LYS A 156 23.83 -10.47 -2.32
C LYS A 156 24.26 -11.90 -2.61
N LYS A 157 23.90 -12.85 -1.73
CA LYS A 157 24.34 -14.25 -1.81
C LYS A 157 23.32 -15.09 -2.57
N GLN A 158 23.73 -15.73 -3.66
CA GLN A 158 22.83 -16.58 -4.47
C GLN A 158 22.19 -17.71 -3.65
N GLN A 159 22.98 -18.38 -2.80
CA GLN A 159 22.47 -19.44 -1.94
C GLN A 159 21.41 -18.94 -0.94
N ALA A 160 21.59 -17.75 -0.37
CA ALA A 160 20.62 -17.17 0.57
C ALA A 160 19.33 -16.75 -0.15
N ARG A 161 19.42 -16.16 -1.34
CA ARG A 161 18.25 -15.88 -2.21
C ARG A 161 17.48 -17.16 -2.55
N ALA A 162 18.18 -18.22 -2.93
CA ALA A 162 17.56 -19.53 -3.20
C ALA A 162 16.88 -20.10 -1.95
N ALA A 163 17.52 -20.00 -0.77
CA ALA A 163 16.93 -20.45 0.49
C ALA A 163 15.67 -19.66 0.90
N VAL A 164 15.63 -18.34 0.62
CA VAL A 164 14.43 -17.51 0.81
C VAL A 164 13.31 -17.97 -0.15
N ARG A 165 13.63 -18.14 -1.43
CA ARG A 165 12.65 -18.60 -2.43
C ARG A 165 12.07 -19.96 -2.07
N GLN A 166 12.93 -20.93 -1.74
CA GLN A 166 12.51 -22.27 -1.31
C GLN A 166 11.65 -22.23 -0.06
N CYS A 167 11.99 -21.37 0.92
CA CYS A 167 11.17 -21.20 2.12
C CYS A 167 9.77 -20.67 1.77
N ILE A 168 9.66 -19.73 0.83
CA ILE A 168 8.36 -19.20 0.38
C ILE A 168 7.55 -20.32 -0.29
N GLU A 169 8.14 -21.04 -1.26
CA GLU A 169 7.49 -22.15 -1.97
C GLU A 169 6.96 -23.22 -0.99
N GLN A 170 7.81 -23.70 -0.08
CA GLN A 170 7.42 -24.68 0.96
C GLN A 170 6.26 -24.21 1.84
N MET A 171 6.22 -22.91 2.16
CA MET A 171 5.16 -22.36 2.99
C MET A 171 3.86 -22.18 2.21
N LEU A 172 3.95 -21.85 0.93
CA LEU A 172 2.83 -21.72 0.01
C LEU A 172 2.25 -23.06 -0.43
N ASP A 173 2.97 -24.18 -0.28
CA ASP A 173 2.41 -25.54 -0.46
C ASP A 173 1.20 -25.81 0.46
N ARG A 174 1.06 -25.01 1.51
CA ARG A 174 -0.07 -25.04 2.45
C ARG A 174 -1.24 -24.16 2.00
N LEU A 175 -1.21 -23.57 0.80
CA LEU A 175 -2.34 -22.85 0.23
C LEU A 175 -3.49 -23.81 -0.12
N PRO A 176 -4.74 -23.32 -0.17
CA PRO A 176 -5.89 -24.15 -0.48
C PRO A 176 -5.88 -24.65 -1.95
N PRO A 177 -6.63 -25.73 -2.27
CA PRO A 177 -6.67 -26.31 -3.61
C PRO A 177 -7.14 -25.36 -4.73
N ALA A 178 -7.78 -24.25 -4.37
CA ALA A 178 -8.18 -23.19 -5.29
C ALA A 178 -6.97 -22.56 -6.04
N TYR A 179 -5.76 -22.70 -5.50
CA TYR A 179 -4.51 -22.29 -6.15
C TYR A 179 -4.03 -23.36 -7.13
N THR A 180 -4.47 -23.26 -8.39
CA THR A 180 -3.96 -24.11 -9.47
C THR A 180 -2.45 -23.93 -9.64
N PRO A 181 -1.73 -24.88 -10.28
CA PRO A 181 -0.27 -24.78 -10.43
C PRO A 181 0.22 -23.45 -11.01
N ALA A 182 -0.49 -22.92 -12.02
CA ALA A 182 -0.15 -21.63 -12.62
C ALA A 182 -0.36 -20.45 -11.64
N VAL A 183 -1.45 -20.47 -10.87
CA VAL A 183 -1.74 -19.42 -9.88
C VAL A 183 -0.76 -19.49 -8.71
N TYR A 184 -0.41 -20.70 -8.28
CA TYR A 184 0.59 -20.97 -7.26
C TYR A 184 1.97 -20.43 -7.67
N GLU A 185 2.43 -20.70 -8.90
CA GLU A 185 3.73 -20.24 -9.37
C GLU A 185 3.80 -18.69 -9.40
N GLN A 186 2.72 -18.05 -9.87
CA GLN A 186 2.60 -16.60 -9.82
C GLN A 186 2.56 -16.06 -8.37
N ALA A 187 1.92 -16.77 -7.45
CA ALA A 187 1.90 -16.40 -6.03
C ALA A 187 3.30 -16.47 -5.41
N CYS A 188 4.06 -17.53 -5.70
CA CYS A 188 5.45 -17.69 -5.26
C CYS A 188 6.33 -16.55 -5.78
N GLU A 189 6.24 -16.24 -7.08
CA GLU A 189 7.03 -15.17 -7.70
C GLU A 189 6.69 -13.81 -7.08
N ARG A 190 5.40 -13.49 -6.94
CA ARG A 190 4.94 -12.23 -6.32
C ARG A 190 5.41 -12.09 -4.87
N ALA A 191 5.27 -13.16 -4.08
CA ALA A 191 5.71 -13.17 -2.69
C ALA A 191 7.23 -12.99 -2.59
N TYR A 192 8.00 -13.71 -3.42
CA TYR A 192 9.46 -13.59 -3.45
C TYR A 192 9.93 -12.19 -3.85
N LEU A 193 9.38 -11.61 -4.93
CA LEU A 193 9.71 -10.25 -5.36
C LEU A 193 9.38 -9.22 -4.28
N HIS A 194 8.22 -9.36 -3.63
CA HIS A 194 7.85 -8.50 -2.50
C HIS A 194 8.87 -8.60 -1.36
N VAL A 195 9.27 -9.81 -0.98
CA VAL A 195 10.27 -10.01 0.08
C VAL A 195 11.62 -9.42 -0.32
N TYR A 196 12.04 -9.60 -1.57
CA TYR A 196 13.31 -9.06 -2.08
C TYR A 196 13.35 -7.51 -2.07
N ASP A 197 12.25 -6.89 -2.47
CA ASP A 197 12.13 -5.42 -2.55
C ASP A 197 11.91 -4.79 -1.17
N SER A 198 11.27 -5.51 -0.25
CA SER A 198 10.77 -4.93 1.01
C SER A 198 11.67 -5.20 2.21
N TYR A 199 12.53 -6.23 2.19
CA TYR A 199 13.35 -6.64 3.34
C TYR A 199 14.83 -6.60 3.01
N PHE A 200 15.57 -5.81 3.77
CA PHE A 200 16.96 -5.50 3.50
C PHE A 200 17.95 -6.36 4.30
N GLY A 201 17.45 -7.09 5.30
CA GLY A 201 18.23 -7.89 6.24
C GLY A 201 18.41 -7.18 7.59
N GLU A 202 18.80 -7.93 8.63
CA GLU A 202 19.02 -7.40 9.99
C GLU A 202 17.81 -6.67 10.61
N GLY A 203 16.60 -7.18 10.35
CA GLY A 203 15.37 -6.53 10.81
C GLY A 203 15.02 -5.22 10.11
N LYS A 204 15.80 -4.78 9.11
CA LYS A 204 15.50 -3.59 8.29
C LYS A 204 14.55 -3.97 7.16
N SER A 205 13.45 -3.25 7.06
CA SER A 205 12.46 -3.40 5.98
C SER A 205 11.77 -2.06 5.70
N VAL A 206 10.96 -2.02 4.64
CA VAL A 206 10.06 -0.88 4.39
C VAL A 206 9.05 -0.66 5.54
N TYR A 207 8.78 -1.70 6.33
CA TYR A 207 7.85 -1.69 7.48
C TYR A 207 8.53 -1.29 8.80
N SER A 208 9.85 -1.38 8.89
CA SER A 208 10.61 -1.02 10.10
C SER A 208 10.92 0.49 10.19
N ILE A 209 10.60 1.27 9.16
CA ILE A 209 10.78 2.73 9.19
C ILE A 209 9.60 3.32 9.97
N PRO A 210 9.80 3.90 11.17
CA PRO A 210 8.70 4.46 11.93
C PRO A 210 8.12 5.65 11.16
N THR A 211 6.81 5.62 10.91
CA THR A 211 6.03 6.84 10.69
C THR A 211 6.24 7.72 11.93
N PRO A 212 6.70 8.98 11.79
CA PRO A 212 6.76 9.90 12.93
C PRO A 212 5.43 9.91 13.68
N ARG A 213 5.40 9.34 14.89
CA ARG A 213 4.22 9.40 15.76
C ARG A 213 3.98 10.86 16.12
N PRO A 214 2.74 11.36 16.05
CA PRO A 214 2.42 12.65 16.65
C PRO A 214 2.64 12.54 18.16
N SER A 215 3.62 13.28 18.66
CA SER A 215 3.86 13.48 20.08
C SER A 215 2.64 14.20 20.67
N TYR A 216 1.77 13.43 21.33
CA TYR A 216 0.80 14.00 22.24
C TYR A 216 1.56 14.37 23.52
N VAL A 217 1.81 15.66 23.69
CA VAL A 217 2.20 16.21 24.99
C VAL A 217 0.94 16.17 25.86
N THR A 218 1.11 15.62 27.05
CA THR A 218 0.10 15.46 28.10
C THR A 218 -0.27 16.80 28.72
#